data_AF-A0A2X3JXJ6-F1
#
_entry.id   AF-A0A2X3JXJ6-F1
#
_cell.length_a   1.000
_cell.length_b   1.000
_cell.length_c   1.000
_cell.angle_alpha   90.00
_cell.angle_beta   90.00
_cell.angle_gamma   90.00
#
_symmetry.space_group_name_H-M   'P 1'
#
loop_
_entity.id
_entity.type
_entity.pdbx_description
1 polymer ?
#
loop_
_entity_poly.entity_id
_entity_poly.type
_entity_poly.pdbx_seq_one_letter_code
_entity_poly.pdbx_strand_id
1 'polypeptide(L)'
;MKFIGKLLLYILIALLVVIAGLYFLLQTRWGAEHISAWVSENSDYHLAFGAMDHRFSAPSHIVLENVTFGRDGQPATLVAKSVDIALSSRQLTEPRHVDTILLENGTLNLTDQTAPLPFKADRLQLRDMAFNSPNSEWKLSAQRVNGGVVPWSPEAGKVLGTKAQIQFSAGSLSLNDVPATNVLIEGSIDNDRVTLTNLGADIARGTLTGNAQRNADGSWQVENLRMADIRLQSEKSLTDFFAPLRSVPSLQIGRLEVIDARLQGPDWAVTDLDLSLRNMTFSKDDWQTQEGKLSMNASEFIYGSLHLFDPIINAEFSPQGVALRQFTSRWEGGMVRTSGNWLRDGKTLILDDAAIAGLEYTLPKNWQQLWMETTPGWLNSLQLKRFSASRNLIIDIDPDFPWQLTALDGYGANLTLVTDHKWGRLEWLGESECRRRDIQSC
;
A
#
# COMPACT_ATOMS: atom_id res chain seq x y z
N MET A 1 23.80 57.77 50.38
CA MET A 1 24.25 56.65 49.51
C MET A 1 24.10 55.26 50.15
N LYS A 2 24.46 55.03 51.43
CA LYS A 2 24.34 53.69 52.07
C LYS A 2 22.90 53.21 52.33
N PHE A 3 21.93 54.10 52.54
CA PHE A 3 20.52 53.73 52.80
C PHE A 3 19.80 53.26 51.53
N ILE A 4 19.96 53.98 50.41
CA ILE A 4 19.39 53.62 49.10
C ILE A 4 19.96 52.27 48.61
N GLY A 5 21.27 52.05 48.78
CA GLY A 5 21.90 50.77 48.43
C GLY A 5 21.35 49.59 49.25
N LYS A 6 21.11 49.76 50.56
CA LYS A 6 20.49 48.73 51.40
C LYS A 6 19.02 48.48 51.02
N LEU A 7 18.27 49.53 50.68
CA LEU A 7 16.88 49.40 50.23
C LEU A 7 16.78 48.65 48.90
N LEU A 8 17.61 49.00 47.92
CA LEU A 8 17.67 48.29 46.63
C LEU A 8 18.09 46.83 46.81
N LEU A 9 19.04 46.56 47.71
CA LEU A 9 19.44 45.19 48.03
C LEU A 9 18.30 44.38 48.67
N TYR A 10 17.54 44.96 49.62
CA TYR A 10 16.40 44.27 50.21
C TYR A 10 15.28 44.03 49.21
N ILE A 11 15.02 44.98 48.30
CA ILE A 11 14.05 44.78 47.21
C ILE A 11 14.51 43.67 46.28
N LEU A 12 15.80 43.64 45.91
CA LEU A 12 16.35 42.57 45.07
C LEU A 12 16.24 41.20 45.74
N ILE A 13 16.57 41.11 47.04
CA ILE A 13 16.44 39.86 47.80
C ILE A 13 14.97 39.44 47.89
N ALA A 14 14.06 40.36 48.19
CA ALA A 14 12.62 40.07 48.24
C ALA A 14 12.11 39.57 46.88
N LEU A 15 12.54 40.20 45.77
CA LEU A 15 12.23 39.77 44.42
C LEU A 15 12.75 38.35 44.14
N LEU A 16 13.99 38.05 44.52
CA LEU A 16 14.59 36.71 44.36
C LEU A 16 13.84 35.66 45.17
N VAL A 17 13.42 35.97 46.40
CA VAL A 17 12.61 35.07 47.24
C VAL A 17 11.24 34.83 46.61
N VAL A 18 10.60 35.85 46.06
CA VAL A 18 9.33 35.71 45.34
C VAL A 18 9.50 34.85 44.09
N ILE A 19 10.55 35.08 43.30
CA ILE A 19 10.87 34.27 42.10
C ILE A 19 11.12 32.81 42.49
N ALA A 20 11.90 32.57 43.55
CA ALA A 20 12.15 31.22 44.05
C ALA A 20 10.86 30.56 44.55
N GLY A 21 10.01 31.30 45.27
CA GLY A 21 8.70 30.82 45.73
C GLY A 21 7.78 30.44 44.56
N LEU A 22 7.68 31.31 43.55
CA LEU A 22 6.92 31.02 42.32
C LEU A 22 7.50 29.81 41.59
N TYR A 23 8.83 29.72 41.47
CA TYR A 23 9.51 28.57 40.88
C TYR A 23 9.12 27.26 41.57
N PHE A 24 9.15 27.20 42.90
CA PHE A 24 8.73 25.99 43.62
C PHE A 24 7.23 25.72 43.49
N LEU A 25 6.39 26.75 43.49
CA LEU A 25 4.94 26.58 43.29
C LEU A 25 4.62 26.01 41.90
N LEU A 26 5.33 26.44 40.85
CA LEU A 26 5.20 25.93 39.49
C LEU A 26 5.49 24.42 39.41
N GLN A 27 6.38 23.90 40.25
CA GLN A 27 6.70 22.48 40.32
C GLN A 27 5.66 21.64 41.08
N THR A 28 4.68 22.28 41.74
CA THR A 28 3.61 21.57 42.46
C THR A 28 2.38 21.36 41.59
N ARG A 29 1.51 20.42 42.01
CA ARG A 29 0.19 20.20 41.39
C ARG A 29 -0.67 21.47 41.35
N TRP A 30 -0.60 22.28 42.40
CA TRP A 30 -1.35 23.54 42.48
C TRP A 30 -0.93 24.54 41.38
N GLY A 31 0.38 24.68 41.15
CA GLY A 31 0.89 25.53 40.06
C GLY A 31 0.50 24.99 38.70
N ALA A 32 0.55 23.67 38.52
CA ALA A 32 0.14 23.00 37.29
C ALA A 32 -1.35 23.23 36.97
N GLU A 33 -2.24 23.10 37.97
CA GLU A 33 -3.67 23.38 37.83
C GLU A 33 -3.93 24.83 37.44
N HIS A 34 -3.26 25.79 38.06
CA HIS A 34 -3.48 27.21 37.77
C HIS A 34 -3.01 27.60 36.36
N ILE A 35 -1.87 27.07 35.90
CA ILE A 35 -1.41 27.28 34.52
C ILE A 35 -2.34 26.60 33.52
N SER A 36 -2.71 25.35 33.81
CA SER A 36 -3.64 24.57 32.96
C SER A 36 -4.96 25.30 32.76
N ALA A 37 -5.55 25.81 33.85
CA ALA A 37 -6.77 26.61 33.81
C ALA A 37 -6.56 27.92 33.04
N TRP A 38 -5.47 28.65 33.30
CA TRP A 38 -5.20 29.90 32.60
C TRP A 38 -5.04 29.71 31.08
N VAL A 39 -4.33 28.67 30.64
CA VAL A 39 -4.19 28.34 29.20
C VAL A 39 -5.54 27.96 28.60
N SER A 40 -6.30 27.12 29.31
CA SER A 40 -7.60 26.64 28.83
C SER A 40 -8.68 27.72 28.80
N GLU A 41 -8.62 28.74 29.67
CA GLU A 41 -9.59 29.84 29.68
C GLU A 41 -9.25 30.95 28.67
N ASN A 42 -7.97 31.09 28.30
CA ASN A 42 -7.47 32.20 27.47
C ASN A 42 -7.00 31.77 26.08
N SER A 43 -7.27 30.53 25.66
CA SER A 43 -6.93 30.04 24.33
C SER A 43 -7.98 29.06 23.83
N ASP A 44 -7.97 28.75 22.52
CA ASP A 44 -8.85 27.72 21.94
C ASP A 44 -8.40 26.28 22.27
N TYR A 45 -7.44 26.13 23.19
CA TYR A 45 -6.78 24.88 23.53
C TYR A 45 -7.00 24.52 24.98
N HIS A 46 -7.36 23.26 25.19
CA HIS A 46 -7.38 22.66 26.51
C HIS A 46 -6.01 22.06 26.83
N LEU A 47 -5.39 22.52 27.92
CA LEU A 47 -4.15 21.96 28.45
C LEU A 47 -4.38 21.56 29.91
N ALA A 48 -4.04 20.33 30.23
CA ALA A 48 -3.96 19.84 31.60
C ALA A 48 -2.66 19.06 31.80
N PHE A 49 -1.97 19.29 32.91
CA PHE A 49 -0.81 18.49 33.31
C PHE A 49 -0.75 18.38 34.84
N GLY A 50 -0.14 17.31 35.34
CA GLY A 50 -0.11 17.00 36.77
C GLY A 50 1.00 17.75 37.53
N ALA A 51 2.18 17.89 36.93
CA ALA A 51 3.31 18.58 37.53
C ALA A 51 4.28 19.06 36.44
N MET A 52 5.09 20.06 36.78
CA MET A 52 6.20 20.54 35.96
C MET A 52 7.52 20.18 36.67
N ASP A 53 8.34 19.31 36.09
CA ASP A 53 9.71 19.07 36.53
C ASP A 53 10.67 19.98 35.77
N HIS A 54 11.63 20.53 36.51
CA HIS A 54 12.71 21.34 35.96
C HIS A 54 13.97 21.07 36.78
N ARG A 55 15.05 20.66 36.11
CA ARG A 55 16.30 20.23 36.74
C ARG A 55 17.39 21.25 36.48
N PHE A 56 18.07 21.70 37.53
CA PHE A 56 19.20 22.63 37.40
C PHE A 56 20.37 22.09 36.56
N SER A 57 20.49 20.76 36.43
CA SER A 57 21.48 20.12 35.55
C SER A 57 21.12 20.21 34.06
N ALA A 58 19.85 20.51 33.73
CA ALA A 58 19.34 20.67 32.38
C ALA A 58 18.37 21.88 32.35
N PRO A 59 18.89 23.11 32.59
CA PRO A 59 18.05 24.29 32.83
C PRO A 59 17.27 24.77 31.59
N SER A 60 17.56 24.21 30.42
CA SER A 60 16.80 24.45 29.19
C SER A 60 15.61 23.51 29.02
N HIS A 61 15.45 22.48 29.87
CA HIS A 61 14.40 21.48 29.73
C HIS A 61 13.27 21.71 30.73
N ILE A 62 12.05 21.73 30.22
CA ILE A 62 10.82 21.76 31.02
C ILE A 62 10.08 20.47 30.73
N VAL A 63 9.88 19.66 31.77
CA VAL A 63 9.16 18.38 31.66
C VAL A 63 7.78 18.55 32.26
N LEU A 64 6.75 18.25 31.49
CA LEU A 64 5.37 18.20 31.95
C LEU A 64 4.96 16.75 32.16
N GLU A 65 4.47 16.41 33.35
CA GLU A 65 4.00 15.07 33.68
C GLU A 65 2.49 14.94 33.51
N ASN A 66 2.03 13.79 33.02
CA ASN A 66 0.61 13.45 32.84
C ASN A 66 -0.14 14.51 32.03
N VAL A 67 0.34 14.78 30.83
CA VAL A 67 -0.17 15.82 29.94
C VAL A 67 -1.38 15.32 29.17
N THR A 68 -2.43 16.14 29.16
CA THR A 68 -3.55 16.06 28.24
C THR A 68 -3.62 17.38 27.49
N PHE A 69 -3.61 17.33 26.16
CA PHE A 69 -3.67 18.50 25.31
C PHE A 69 -4.64 18.25 24.15
N GLY A 70 -5.47 19.25 23.84
CA GLY A 70 -6.43 19.18 22.76
C GLY A 70 -7.09 20.53 22.51
N ARG A 71 -8.15 20.54 21.71
CA ARG A 71 -9.01 21.72 21.57
C ARG A 71 -10.18 21.68 22.53
N ASP A 72 -10.65 22.86 22.87
CA ASP A 72 -11.88 22.98 23.65
C ASP A 72 -13.06 22.32 22.93
N GLY A 73 -13.83 21.55 23.68
CA GLY A 73 -14.98 20.80 23.17
C GLY A 73 -14.65 19.64 22.22
N GLN A 74 -13.37 19.31 22.01
CA GLN A 74 -12.93 18.18 21.18
C GLN A 74 -12.21 17.11 22.03
N PRO A 75 -12.16 15.85 21.56
CA PRO A 75 -11.33 14.83 22.18
C PRO A 75 -9.85 15.25 22.25
N ALA A 76 -9.14 14.80 23.28
CA ALA A 76 -7.73 15.09 23.46
C ALA A 76 -6.90 14.61 22.26
N THR A 77 -6.12 15.53 21.68
CA THR A 77 -5.18 15.26 20.60
C THR A 77 -3.94 14.54 21.11
N LEU A 78 -3.50 14.87 22.33
CA LEU A 78 -2.36 14.27 23.00
C LEU A 78 -2.75 13.88 24.42
N VAL A 79 -2.42 12.65 24.79
CA VAL A 79 -2.41 12.18 26.18
C VAL A 79 -1.08 11.50 26.41
N ALA A 80 -0.18 12.03 27.24
CA ALA A 80 1.16 11.49 27.44
C ALA A 80 1.58 11.50 28.91
N LYS A 81 2.37 10.50 29.31
CA LYS A 81 2.93 10.50 30.67
C LYS A 81 3.97 11.59 30.87
N SER A 82 4.74 11.90 29.83
CA SER A 82 5.79 12.92 29.88
C SER A 82 5.86 13.68 28.56
N VAL A 83 6.04 15.00 28.66
CA VAL A 83 6.36 15.89 27.54
C VAL A 83 7.57 16.73 27.97
N ASP A 84 8.72 16.47 27.35
CA ASP A 84 9.95 17.24 27.57
C ASP A 84 10.08 18.30 26.47
N ILE A 85 10.18 19.56 26.89
CA ILE A 85 10.29 20.74 26.02
C ILE A 85 11.67 21.35 26.24
N ALA A 86 12.53 21.20 25.24
CA ALA A 86 13.86 21.82 25.23
C ALA A 86 13.78 23.24 24.66
N LEU A 87 14.22 24.20 25.45
CA LEU A 87 14.31 25.61 25.10
C LEU A 87 15.69 25.96 24.54
N SER A 88 15.78 27.05 23.80
CA SER A 88 17.04 27.63 23.34
C SER A 88 17.06 29.14 23.62
N SER A 89 18.08 29.85 23.14
CA SER A 89 18.09 31.32 23.20
C SER A 89 17.10 31.97 22.23
N ARG A 90 16.56 31.20 21.26
CA ARG A 90 15.66 31.72 20.21
C ARG A 90 14.31 32.14 20.76
N GLN A 91 13.89 31.64 21.91
CA GLN A 91 12.62 31.95 22.58
C GLN A 91 12.51 33.45 22.93
N LEU A 92 13.64 34.15 23.03
CA LEU A 92 13.66 35.61 23.23
C LEU A 92 13.07 36.36 22.03
N THR A 93 13.19 35.82 20.81
CA THR A 93 12.68 36.43 19.57
C THR A 93 11.50 35.68 18.97
N GLU A 94 11.45 34.36 19.13
CA GLU A 94 10.41 33.45 18.63
C GLU A 94 9.84 32.62 19.80
N PRO A 95 8.98 33.18 20.66
CA PRO A 95 8.54 32.52 21.90
C PRO A 95 7.73 31.23 21.70
N ARG A 96 7.22 30.98 20.49
CA ARG A 96 6.46 29.77 20.11
C ARG A 96 7.30 28.74 19.34
N HIS A 97 8.60 28.98 19.20
CA HIS A 97 9.54 28.06 18.55
C HIS A 97 10.46 27.46 19.60
N VAL A 98 10.39 26.14 19.76
CA VAL A 98 11.25 25.40 20.69
C VAL A 98 12.32 24.60 19.97
N ASP A 99 13.36 24.17 20.69
CA ASP A 99 14.41 23.35 20.09
C ASP A 99 13.87 21.94 19.84
N THR A 100 13.47 21.24 20.91
CA THR A 100 12.97 19.87 20.85
C THR A 100 11.69 19.73 21.66
N ILE A 101 10.73 18.96 21.14
CA ILE A 101 9.59 18.42 21.89
C ILE A 101 9.71 16.90 21.87
N LEU A 102 9.78 16.27 23.03
CA LEU A 102 9.82 14.82 23.19
C LEU A 102 8.55 14.35 23.90
N LEU A 103 7.75 13.54 23.20
CA LEU A 103 6.50 12.96 23.69
C LEU A 103 6.73 11.51 24.09
N GLU A 104 6.31 11.13 25.30
CA GLU A 104 6.65 9.82 25.85
C GLU A 104 5.48 9.09 26.49
N ASN A 105 5.37 7.79 26.16
CA ASN A 105 4.42 6.85 26.75
C ASN A 105 2.98 7.39 26.73
N GLY A 106 2.46 7.64 25.53
CA GLY A 106 1.20 8.35 25.34
C GLY A 106 0.46 7.96 24.08
N THR A 107 -0.58 8.71 23.74
CA THR A 107 -1.39 8.57 22.53
C THR A 107 -1.53 9.90 21.83
N LEU A 108 -1.33 9.89 20.51
CA LEU A 108 -1.62 10.97 19.58
C LEU A 108 -2.87 10.60 18.76
N ASN A 109 -3.91 11.41 18.85
CA ASN A 109 -5.14 11.25 18.07
C ASN A 109 -5.24 12.39 17.06
N LEU A 110 -4.91 12.13 15.80
CA LEU A 110 -4.95 13.13 14.73
C LEU A 110 -6.23 12.99 13.89
N THR A 111 -6.86 14.12 13.59
CA THR A 111 -8.00 14.21 12.67
C THR A 111 -7.67 15.20 11.55
N ASP A 112 -8.27 15.01 10.37
CA ASP A 112 -8.04 15.82 9.16
C ASP A 112 -8.33 17.33 9.36
N GLN A 113 -9.07 17.67 10.42
CA GLN A 113 -9.37 19.04 10.82
C GLN A 113 -8.46 19.56 11.95
N THR A 114 -7.21 19.13 11.96
CA THR A 114 -6.20 19.72 12.83
C THR A 114 -5.86 21.13 12.33
N ALA A 115 -6.67 22.12 12.72
CA ALA A 115 -6.26 23.53 12.81
C ALA A 115 -4.87 23.68 13.46
N PRO A 116 -4.17 24.76 13.14
CA PRO A 116 -2.73 24.85 13.28
C PRO A 116 -2.31 24.83 14.75
N LEU A 117 -1.44 23.89 15.11
CA LEU A 117 -0.87 23.83 16.44
C LEU A 117 -0.09 25.14 16.71
N PRO A 118 -0.19 25.72 17.92
CA PRO A 118 0.33 27.06 18.18
C PRO A 118 1.84 27.09 18.40
N PHE A 119 2.52 25.96 18.25
CA PHE A 119 3.96 25.80 18.50
C PHE A 119 4.63 25.05 17.36
N LYS A 120 5.91 25.32 17.16
CA LYS A 120 6.81 24.62 16.24
C LYS A 120 8.10 24.25 16.97
N ALA A 121 8.81 23.24 16.46
CA ALA A 121 10.08 22.80 17.01
C ALA A 121 11.10 22.52 15.92
N ASP A 122 12.40 22.73 16.21
CA ASP A 122 13.45 22.21 15.33
C ASP A 122 13.40 20.67 15.27
N ARG A 123 12.86 20.03 16.31
CA ARG A 123 12.62 18.59 16.34
C ARG A 123 11.40 18.19 17.15
N LEU A 124 10.54 17.34 16.59
CA LEU A 124 9.56 16.56 17.34
C LEU A 124 10.04 15.12 17.44
N GLN A 125 10.11 14.56 18.65
CA GLN A 125 10.45 13.17 18.92
C GLN A 125 9.31 12.44 19.63
N LEU A 126 9.12 11.18 19.26
CA LEU A 126 8.16 10.26 19.86
C LEU A 126 8.93 9.10 20.48
N ARG A 127 8.58 8.74 21.73
CA ARG A 127 9.10 7.57 22.44
C ARG A 127 7.95 6.75 23.01
N ASP A 128 7.78 5.54 22.50
CA ASP A 128 6.73 4.60 22.89
C ASP A 128 5.32 5.22 22.85
N MET A 129 5.00 5.87 21.73
CA MET A 129 3.70 6.51 21.52
C MET A 129 2.73 5.57 20.81
N ALA A 130 1.44 5.76 21.04
CA ALA A 130 0.37 5.26 20.19
C ALA A 130 -0.09 6.38 19.25
N PHE A 131 -0.50 6.02 18.04
CA PHE A 131 -1.00 6.95 17.04
C PHE A 131 -2.34 6.44 16.52
N ASN A 132 -3.36 7.30 16.43
CA ASN A 132 -4.64 6.98 15.84
C ASN A 132 -5.10 8.09 14.90
N SER A 133 -5.56 7.72 13.71
CA SER A 133 -6.25 8.59 12.78
C SER A 133 -7.49 7.88 12.22
N PRO A 134 -8.61 7.88 12.99
CA PRO A 134 -9.80 7.10 12.65
C PRO A 134 -10.66 7.72 11.55
N ASN A 135 -10.56 9.04 11.36
CA ASN A 135 -11.44 9.83 10.48
C ASN A 135 -10.74 10.32 9.21
N SER A 136 -9.57 9.79 8.88
CA SER A 136 -8.87 10.12 7.64
C SER A 136 -9.26 9.14 6.52
N GLU A 137 -8.93 9.50 5.28
CA GLU A 137 -9.07 8.60 4.11
C GLU A 137 -8.39 7.24 4.35
N TRP A 138 -7.33 7.23 5.15
CA TRP A 138 -6.55 6.04 5.50
C TRP A 138 -6.68 5.78 7.00
N LYS A 139 -7.51 4.80 7.37
CA LYS A 139 -7.66 4.40 8.78
C LYS A 139 -6.32 3.86 9.29
N LEU A 140 -5.61 4.70 10.04
CA LEU A 140 -4.26 4.44 10.51
C LEU A 140 -4.27 4.34 12.02
N SER A 141 -3.76 3.22 12.54
CA SER A 141 -3.46 3.08 13.96
C SER A 141 -2.09 2.44 14.14
N ALA A 142 -1.32 2.90 15.13
CA ALA A 142 0.01 2.39 15.42
C ALA A 142 0.28 2.36 16.92
N GLN A 143 1.11 1.40 17.34
CA GLN A 143 1.52 1.23 18.74
C GLN A 143 3.03 1.09 18.82
N ARG A 144 3.60 1.51 19.96
CA ARG A 144 5.06 1.54 20.19
C ARG A 144 5.79 2.33 19.11
N VAL A 145 5.25 3.50 18.77
CA VAL A 145 5.80 4.42 17.77
C VAL A 145 6.99 5.14 18.37
N ASN A 146 8.12 5.08 17.68
CA ASN A 146 9.36 5.78 18.03
C ASN A 146 9.89 6.51 16.80
N GLY A 147 10.55 7.65 17.00
CA GLY A 147 11.16 8.40 15.89
C GLY A 147 10.89 9.89 15.98
N GLY A 148 10.86 10.59 14.85
CA GLY A 148 10.65 12.03 14.85
C GLY A 148 10.58 12.71 13.50
N VAL A 149 10.40 14.03 13.58
CA VAL A 149 10.23 14.96 12.46
C VAL A 149 11.19 16.13 12.63
N VAL A 150 11.90 16.51 11.56
CA VAL A 150 12.91 17.58 11.57
C VAL A 150 12.91 18.40 10.27
N PRO A 151 12.65 19.72 10.30
CA PRO A 151 12.02 20.45 11.41
C PRO A 151 10.54 20.07 11.54
N TRP A 152 9.96 20.26 12.72
CA TRP A 152 8.52 20.10 12.93
C TRP A 152 7.82 21.46 12.95
N SER A 153 7.13 21.77 11.86
CA SER A 153 6.44 23.07 11.69
C SER A 153 5.01 22.84 11.21
N PRO A 154 4.08 22.47 12.12
CA PRO A 154 2.71 22.12 11.75
C PRO A 154 1.94 23.30 11.15
N GLU A 155 1.13 23.02 10.13
CA GLU A 155 0.18 23.96 9.52
C GLU A 155 -1.22 23.33 9.48
N ALA A 156 -2.25 24.11 9.19
CA ALA A 156 -3.61 23.60 9.06
C ALA A 156 -3.67 22.49 7.99
N GLY A 157 -4.09 21.29 8.38
CA GLY A 157 -4.12 20.11 7.49
C GLY A 157 -2.75 19.48 7.19
N LYS A 158 -1.65 20.03 7.71
CA LYS A 158 -0.28 19.51 7.53
C LYS A 158 0.42 19.40 8.88
N VAL A 159 0.03 18.41 9.68
CA VAL A 159 0.49 18.24 11.08
C VAL A 159 2.00 18.01 11.22
N LEU A 160 2.65 17.43 10.20
CA LEU A 160 4.10 17.25 10.21
C LEU A 160 4.86 18.44 9.60
N GLY A 161 4.13 19.40 9.01
CA GLY A 161 4.65 20.56 8.29
C GLY A 161 4.78 20.36 6.79
N THR A 162 5.18 21.43 6.10
CA THR A 162 5.36 21.48 4.65
C THR A 162 6.75 21.05 4.21
N LYS A 163 7.76 21.10 5.07
CA LYS A 163 9.13 20.67 4.72
C LYS A 163 9.80 20.02 5.91
N ALA A 164 9.98 18.70 5.86
CA ALA A 164 10.52 17.93 6.97
C ALA A 164 11.20 16.64 6.51
N GLN A 165 12.18 16.17 7.27
CA GLN A 165 12.63 14.78 7.29
C GLN A 165 11.82 14.02 8.32
N ILE A 166 11.45 12.78 7.99
CA ILE A 166 10.69 11.89 8.85
C ILE A 166 11.43 10.57 9.03
N GLN A 167 11.47 10.07 10.26
CA GLN A 167 11.98 8.75 10.58
C GLN A 167 11.12 8.18 11.68
N PHE A 168 10.38 7.12 11.40
CA PHE A 168 9.48 6.48 12.33
C PHE A 168 9.65 4.97 12.30
N SER A 169 9.54 4.36 13.47
CA SER A 169 9.34 2.93 13.63
C SER A 169 8.10 2.68 14.47
N ALA A 170 7.41 1.56 14.24
CA ALA A 170 6.28 1.16 15.05
C ALA A 170 6.34 -0.34 15.31
N GLY A 171 6.06 -0.74 16.55
CA GLY A 171 5.96 -2.15 16.92
C GLY A 171 4.79 -2.85 16.23
N SER A 172 3.68 -2.13 16.00
CA SER A 172 2.55 -2.58 15.18
C SER A 172 1.87 -1.39 14.51
N LEU A 173 1.33 -1.64 13.34
CA LEU A 173 0.57 -0.70 12.51
C LEU A 173 -0.67 -1.44 11.98
N SER A 174 -1.80 -0.77 11.88
CA SER A 174 -2.92 -1.21 11.07
C SER A 174 -3.27 -0.09 10.11
N LEU A 175 -3.30 -0.42 8.81
CA LEU A 175 -3.66 0.49 7.74
C LEU A 175 -4.83 -0.11 6.97
N ASN A 176 -6.00 0.53 7.02
CA ASN A 176 -7.23 0.03 6.38
C ASN A 176 -7.49 -1.45 6.72
N ASP A 177 -7.37 -1.79 8.00
CA ASP A 177 -7.56 -3.13 8.58
C ASP A 177 -6.50 -4.16 8.15
N VAL A 178 -5.43 -3.74 7.46
CA VAL A 178 -4.28 -4.58 7.14
C VAL A 178 -3.23 -4.42 8.24
N PRO A 179 -3.01 -5.46 9.08
CA PRO A 179 -2.03 -5.39 10.14
C PRO A 179 -0.60 -5.57 9.61
N ALA A 180 0.32 -4.80 10.19
CA ALA A 180 1.75 -4.91 9.99
C ALA A 180 2.49 -4.79 11.33
N THR A 181 3.67 -5.38 11.41
CA THR A 181 4.55 -5.32 12.59
C THR A 181 5.97 -4.94 12.20
N ASN A 182 6.78 -4.53 13.17
CA ASN A 182 8.18 -4.14 12.95
C ASN A 182 8.33 -3.12 11.80
N VAL A 183 7.46 -2.10 11.82
CA VAL A 183 7.37 -1.11 10.75
C VAL A 183 8.51 -0.11 10.88
N LEU A 184 9.10 0.26 9.75
CA LEU A 184 10.08 1.32 9.56
C LEU A 184 9.66 2.19 8.38
N ILE A 185 9.64 3.50 8.59
CA ILE A 185 9.35 4.51 7.57
C ILE A 185 10.39 5.62 7.69
N GLU A 186 11.14 5.85 6.63
CA GLU A 186 12.10 6.94 6.54
C GLU A 186 11.87 7.71 5.25
N GLY A 187 11.99 9.03 5.31
CA GLY A 187 11.71 9.85 4.15
C GLY A 187 11.69 11.34 4.42
N SER A 188 11.09 12.08 3.49
CA SER A 188 10.98 13.52 3.54
C SER A 188 9.66 14.01 2.96
N ILE A 189 9.18 15.12 3.51
CA ILE A 189 8.05 15.89 3.02
C ILE A 189 8.61 17.17 2.39
N ASP A 190 8.16 17.48 1.18
CA ASP A 190 8.42 18.75 0.49
C ASP A 190 7.12 19.23 -0.18
N ASN A 191 6.45 20.16 0.48
CA ASN A 191 5.10 20.65 0.22
C ASN A 191 4.05 19.54 0.20
N ASP A 192 3.60 19.13 -0.99
CA ASP A 192 2.62 18.06 -1.19
C ASP A 192 3.27 16.77 -1.72
N ARG A 193 4.59 16.79 -1.89
CA ARG A 193 5.39 15.62 -2.26
C ARG A 193 5.90 14.93 -1.01
N VAL A 194 5.74 13.62 -0.97
CA VAL A 194 6.27 12.75 0.08
C VAL A 194 7.20 11.74 -0.55
N THR A 195 8.47 11.76 -0.18
CA THR A 195 9.45 10.75 -0.61
C THR A 195 9.70 9.82 0.55
N LEU A 196 9.48 8.52 0.36
CA LEU A 196 9.73 7.45 1.31
C LEU A 196 10.98 6.72 0.82
N THR A 197 12.13 7.03 1.41
CA THR A 197 13.42 6.47 1.02
C THR A 197 13.62 5.05 1.53
N ASN A 198 12.96 4.72 2.65
CA ASN A 198 13.00 3.39 3.22
C ASN A 198 11.63 3.05 3.82
N LEU A 199 11.06 1.95 3.36
CA LEU A 199 9.85 1.34 3.88
C LEU A 199 10.18 -0.10 4.21
N GLY A 200 9.85 -0.51 5.43
CA GLY A 200 10.02 -1.88 5.90
C GLY A 200 8.87 -2.26 6.81
N ALA A 201 8.31 -3.46 6.65
CA ALA A 201 7.31 -4.01 7.56
C ALA A 201 7.21 -5.52 7.41
N ASP A 202 6.85 -6.19 8.50
CA ASP A 202 6.33 -7.55 8.44
C ASP A 202 4.83 -7.48 8.20
N ILE A 203 4.34 -8.08 7.11
CA ILE A 203 2.95 -8.02 6.68
C ILE A 203 2.50 -9.40 6.21
N ALA A 204 1.30 -9.82 6.62
CA ALA A 204 0.72 -11.10 6.18
C ALA A 204 1.70 -12.29 6.35
N ARG A 205 2.41 -12.34 7.50
CA ARG A 205 3.47 -13.32 7.85
C ARG A 205 4.77 -13.27 7.03
N GLY A 206 4.83 -12.42 6.02
CA GLY A 206 6.01 -12.18 5.21
C GLY A 206 6.61 -10.81 5.49
N THR A 207 7.45 -10.36 4.57
CA THR A 207 8.15 -9.06 4.64
C THR A 207 7.82 -8.20 3.44
N LEU A 208 7.76 -6.89 3.67
CA LEU A 208 7.66 -5.87 2.63
C LEU A 208 8.78 -4.87 2.84
N THR A 209 9.53 -4.60 1.77
CA THR A 209 10.58 -3.58 1.77
C THR A 209 10.53 -2.76 0.48
N GLY A 210 10.84 -1.48 0.54
CA GLY A 210 10.86 -0.67 -0.68
C GLY A 210 11.06 0.81 -0.46
N ASN A 211 10.86 1.54 -1.54
CA ASN A 211 10.89 2.99 -1.57
C ASN A 211 9.85 3.50 -2.58
N ALA A 212 9.29 4.67 -2.28
CA ALA A 212 8.22 5.24 -3.08
C ALA A 212 8.18 6.76 -2.93
N GLN A 213 7.61 7.43 -3.91
CA GLN A 213 7.31 8.84 -3.87
C GLN A 213 5.84 9.05 -4.19
N ARG A 214 5.16 9.86 -3.39
CA ARG A 214 3.85 10.41 -3.70
C ARG A 214 4.03 11.83 -4.21
N ASN A 215 3.51 12.11 -5.39
CA ASN A 215 3.51 13.44 -5.99
C ASN A 215 2.34 14.28 -5.48
N ALA A 216 2.40 15.59 -5.76
CA ALA A 216 1.38 16.55 -5.37
C ALA A 216 0.00 16.27 -6.00
N ASP A 217 -0.03 15.67 -7.19
CA ASP A 217 -1.26 15.24 -7.88
C ASP A 217 -1.84 13.93 -7.32
N GLY A 218 -1.21 13.34 -6.29
CA GLY A 218 -1.59 12.06 -5.70
C GLY A 218 -1.09 10.83 -6.44
N SER A 219 -0.33 10.99 -7.55
CA SER A 219 0.32 9.88 -8.22
C SER A 219 1.44 9.29 -7.37
N TRP A 220 1.66 7.99 -7.54
CA TRP A 220 2.71 7.24 -6.86
C TRP A 220 3.78 6.80 -7.85
N GLN A 221 5.04 6.93 -7.45
CA GLN A 221 6.19 6.37 -8.12
C GLN A 221 6.92 5.45 -7.15
N VAL A 222 6.82 4.15 -7.37
CA VAL A 222 7.52 3.10 -6.63
C VAL A 222 8.79 2.77 -7.39
N GLU A 223 9.96 3.11 -6.85
CA GLU A 223 11.22 2.78 -7.55
C GLU A 223 11.53 1.29 -7.42
N ASN A 224 11.45 0.77 -6.19
CA ASN A 224 11.63 -0.64 -5.87
C ASN A 224 10.70 -1.06 -4.73
N LEU A 225 9.95 -2.14 -4.95
CA LEU A 225 9.14 -2.81 -3.93
C LEU A 225 9.42 -4.31 -3.98
N ARG A 226 9.75 -4.87 -2.83
CA ARG A 226 9.96 -6.31 -2.66
C ARG A 226 9.04 -6.83 -1.58
N MET A 227 8.33 -7.90 -1.91
CA MET A 227 7.52 -8.68 -0.98
C MET A 227 8.03 -10.12 -0.97
N ALA A 228 8.18 -10.70 0.21
CA ALA A 228 8.64 -12.07 0.36
C ALA A 228 7.80 -12.82 1.39
N ASP A 229 7.53 -14.09 1.14
CA ASP A 229 6.87 -15.02 2.08
C ASP A 229 5.45 -14.58 2.47
N ILE A 230 4.77 -13.84 1.59
CA ILE A 230 3.42 -13.33 1.86
C ILE A 230 2.42 -14.49 1.96
N ARG A 231 1.61 -14.49 3.01
CA ARG A 231 0.52 -15.47 3.25
C ARG A 231 -0.76 -14.70 3.57
N LEU A 232 -1.59 -14.49 2.56
CA LEU A 232 -2.77 -13.65 2.67
C LEU A 232 -4.04 -14.41 2.28
N GLN A 233 -5.06 -14.28 3.12
CA GLN A 233 -6.42 -14.73 2.83
C GLN A 233 -7.35 -13.51 2.82
N SER A 234 -8.13 -13.38 1.76
CA SER A 234 -9.04 -12.26 1.51
C SER A 234 -10.46 -12.79 1.37
N GLU A 235 -11.44 -12.03 1.82
CA GLU A 235 -12.86 -12.30 1.57
C GLU A 235 -13.33 -11.69 0.23
N LYS A 236 -12.45 -10.95 -0.45
CA LYS A 236 -12.75 -10.24 -1.71
C LYS A 236 -12.50 -11.12 -2.94
N SER A 237 -13.32 -10.94 -3.96
CA SER A 237 -13.05 -11.43 -5.32
C SER A 237 -11.69 -10.92 -5.83
N LEU A 238 -11.12 -11.57 -6.85
CA LEU A 238 -9.81 -11.16 -7.39
C LEU A 238 -9.84 -9.71 -7.90
N THR A 239 -10.93 -9.32 -8.55
CA THR A 239 -11.14 -7.97 -9.06
C THR A 239 -11.24 -6.93 -7.94
N ASP A 240 -11.99 -7.24 -6.87
CA ASP A 240 -12.17 -6.32 -5.74
C ASP A 240 -10.92 -6.24 -4.85
N PHE A 241 -10.13 -7.30 -4.81
CA PHE A 241 -8.84 -7.32 -4.12
C PHE A 241 -7.87 -6.28 -4.71
N PHE A 242 -7.82 -6.17 -6.05
CA PHE A 242 -6.96 -5.20 -6.75
C PHE A 242 -7.63 -3.86 -7.07
N ALA A 243 -8.91 -3.68 -6.76
CA ALA A 243 -9.64 -2.43 -6.99
C ALA A 243 -8.97 -1.17 -6.40
N PRO A 244 -8.34 -1.20 -5.20
CA PRO A 244 -7.64 -0.04 -4.65
C PRO A 244 -6.47 0.47 -5.52
N LEU A 245 -5.88 -0.38 -6.37
CA LEU A 245 -4.83 0.06 -7.30
C LEU A 245 -5.39 0.96 -8.42
N ARG A 246 -6.71 0.98 -8.62
CA ARG A 246 -7.38 1.80 -9.64
C ARG A 246 -7.88 3.14 -9.09
N SER A 247 -7.92 3.31 -7.77
CA SER A 247 -8.36 4.56 -7.15
C SER A 247 -7.26 5.63 -7.12
N VAL A 248 -6.00 5.24 -7.28
CA VAL A 248 -4.89 6.19 -7.41
C VAL A 248 -4.84 6.78 -8.83
N PRO A 249 -4.54 8.09 -9.00
CA PRO A 249 -4.52 8.73 -10.32
C PRO A 249 -3.55 8.07 -11.31
N SER A 250 -2.36 7.74 -10.82
CA SER A 250 -1.33 7.01 -11.54
C SER A 250 -0.41 6.29 -10.55
N LEU A 251 0.02 5.08 -10.88
CA LEU A 251 0.98 4.26 -10.15
C LEU A 251 2.08 3.81 -11.10
N GLN A 252 3.25 4.43 -11.01
CA GLN A 252 4.45 4.02 -11.71
C GLN A 252 5.25 3.05 -10.84
N ILE A 253 5.62 1.91 -11.42
CA ILE A 253 6.43 0.86 -10.82
C ILE A 253 7.71 0.73 -11.64
N GLY A 254 8.84 1.11 -11.03
CA GLY A 254 10.17 0.83 -11.55
C GLY A 254 10.47 -0.66 -11.46
N ARG A 255 10.40 -1.21 -10.24
CA ARG A 255 10.55 -2.64 -9.98
C ARG A 255 9.63 -3.11 -8.85
N LEU A 256 8.93 -4.20 -9.10
CA LEU A 256 8.18 -4.97 -8.13
C LEU A 256 8.66 -6.42 -8.19
N GLU A 257 9.10 -6.94 -7.06
CA GLU A 257 9.50 -8.35 -6.90
C GLU A 257 8.62 -8.98 -5.80
N VAL A 258 7.96 -10.08 -6.12
CA VAL A 258 7.22 -10.93 -5.20
C VAL A 258 7.91 -12.28 -5.20
N ILE A 259 8.23 -12.79 -4.02
CA ILE A 259 8.96 -14.04 -3.84
C ILE A 259 8.17 -14.93 -2.90
N ASP A 260 7.87 -16.16 -3.31
CA ASP A 260 7.09 -17.13 -2.54
C ASP A 260 5.87 -16.49 -1.87
N ALA A 261 4.88 -16.06 -2.65
CA ALA A 261 3.61 -15.58 -2.12
C ALA A 261 2.49 -16.63 -2.25
N ARG A 262 1.64 -16.71 -1.22
CA ARG A 262 0.38 -17.46 -1.25
C ARG A 262 -0.75 -16.51 -0.95
N LEU A 263 -1.64 -16.35 -1.93
CA LEU A 263 -2.78 -15.45 -1.84
C LEU A 263 -4.03 -16.26 -2.15
N GLN A 264 -5.07 -16.11 -1.33
CA GLN A 264 -6.33 -16.83 -1.49
C GLN A 264 -7.51 -15.90 -1.29
N GLY A 265 -8.51 -16.03 -2.17
CA GLY A 265 -9.83 -15.43 -2.02
C GLY A 265 -10.95 -16.47 -2.11
N PRO A 266 -12.22 -16.03 -2.29
CA PRO A 266 -13.37 -16.93 -2.33
C PRO A 266 -13.37 -17.89 -3.53
N ASP A 267 -12.96 -17.41 -4.69
CA ASP A 267 -13.00 -18.10 -5.99
C ASP A 267 -11.65 -18.08 -6.72
N TRP A 268 -10.58 -17.67 -6.03
CA TRP A 268 -9.26 -17.58 -6.61
C TRP A 268 -8.17 -17.95 -5.60
N ALA A 269 -7.07 -18.49 -6.09
CA ALA A 269 -5.88 -18.73 -5.29
C ALA A 269 -4.64 -18.72 -6.17
N VAL A 270 -3.51 -18.33 -5.60
CA VAL A 270 -2.19 -18.52 -6.19
C VAL A 270 -1.24 -19.03 -5.12
N THR A 271 -0.50 -20.08 -5.45
CA THR A 271 0.39 -20.77 -4.52
C THR A 271 1.83 -20.68 -5.01
N ASP A 272 2.75 -20.38 -4.09
CA ASP A 272 4.19 -20.24 -4.32
C ASP A 272 4.50 -19.30 -5.52
N LEU A 273 3.85 -18.14 -5.53
CA LEU A 273 4.01 -17.12 -6.56
C LEU A 273 5.37 -16.44 -6.46
N ASP A 274 6.15 -16.52 -7.53
CA ASP A 274 7.24 -15.61 -7.82
C ASP A 274 6.85 -14.70 -8.99
N LEU A 275 7.02 -13.38 -8.83
CA LEU A 275 6.67 -12.39 -9.84
C LEU A 275 7.69 -11.25 -9.86
N SER A 276 8.19 -10.93 -11.05
CA SER A 276 8.97 -9.72 -11.33
C SER A 276 8.22 -8.86 -12.33
N LEU A 277 7.83 -7.65 -11.92
CA LEU A 277 7.25 -6.62 -12.79
C LEU A 277 8.19 -5.41 -12.84
N ARG A 278 8.47 -4.91 -14.04
CA ARG A 278 9.39 -3.78 -14.25
C ARG A 278 8.82 -2.77 -15.22
N ASN A 279 9.13 -1.50 -14.97
CA ASN A 279 8.81 -0.35 -15.81
C ASN A 279 7.34 -0.34 -16.25
N MET A 280 6.42 -0.33 -15.28
CA MET A 280 4.98 -0.33 -15.57
C MET A 280 4.32 0.90 -14.97
N THR A 281 3.48 1.58 -15.73
CA THR A 281 2.62 2.64 -15.20
C THR A 281 1.17 2.21 -15.34
N PHE A 282 0.43 2.23 -14.24
CA PHE A 282 -1.00 2.00 -14.21
C PHE A 282 -1.72 3.33 -14.00
N SER A 283 -2.76 3.61 -14.77
CA SER A 283 -3.61 4.78 -14.57
C SER A 283 -5.05 4.42 -14.88
N LYS A 284 -5.92 4.56 -13.87
CA LYS A 284 -7.34 4.16 -13.95
C LYS A 284 -7.49 2.67 -14.29
N ASP A 285 -8.00 2.36 -15.48
CA ASP A 285 -8.25 1.01 -15.99
C ASP A 285 -7.28 0.60 -17.12
N ASP A 286 -6.20 1.35 -17.33
CA ASP A 286 -5.21 1.06 -18.39
C ASP A 286 -3.77 1.06 -17.86
N TRP A 287 -2.90 0.40 -18.61
CA TRP A 287 -1.46 0.37 -18.38
C TRP A 287 -0.74 1.10 -19.51
N GLN A 288 0.40 1.72 -19.18
CA GLN A 288 1.24 2.47 -20.11
C GLN A 288 2.71 2.17 -19.82
N THR A 289 3.48 1.91 -20.86
CA THR A 289 4.93 1.72 -20.76
C THR A 289 5.60 1.77 -22.12
N GLN A 290 6.89 2.12 -22.15
CA GLN A 290 7.74 2.01 -23.33
C GLN A 290 8.41 0.64 -23.44
N GLU A 291 8.81 0.05 -22.30
CA GLU A 291 9.51 -1.24 -22.24
C GLU A 291 9.24 -1.91 -20.88
N GLY A 292 8.01 -2.38 -20.69
CA GLY A 292 7.61 -3.10 -19.49
C GLY A 292 7.94 -4.58 -19.58
N LYS A 293 8.22 -5.23 -18.45
CA LYS A 293 8.51 -6.66 -18.39
C LYS A 293 7.77 -7.32 -17.22
N LEU A 294 7.17 -8.46 -17.50
CA LEU A 294 6.55 -9.36 -16.52
C LEU A 294 7.17 -10.74 -16.67
N SER A 295 7.64 -11.29 -15.55
CA SER A 295 8.00 -12.69 -15.38
C SER A 295 7.23 -13.20 -14.19
N MET A 296 6.55 -14.33 -14.33
CA MET A 296 5.75 -14.93 -13.27
C MET A 296 5.83 -16.45 -13.34
N ASN A 297 5.96 -17.09 -12.19
CA ASN A 297 5.71 -18.51 -11.99
C ASN A 297 4.95 -18.74 -10.68
N ALA A 298 4.16 -19.81 -10.64
CA ALA A 298 3.49 -20.28 -9.44
C ALA A 298 3.43 -21.81 -9.47
N SER A 299 3.19 -22.46 -8.33
CA SER A 299 2.89 -23.91 -8.31
C SER A 299 1.45 -24.17 -8.73
N GLU A 300 0.53 -23.31 -8.32
CA GLU A 300 -0.89 -23.39 -8.67
C GLU A 300 -1.50 -22.00 -8.88
N PHE A 301 -2.42 -21.91 -9.83
CA PHE A 301 -3.31 -20.76 -9.99
C PHE A 301 -4.74 -21.25 -10.21
N ILE A 302 -5.66 -20.74 -9.40
CA ILE A 302 -7.08 -21.06 -9.42
C ILE A 302 -7.86 -19.78 -9.68
N TYR A 303 -8.83 -19.83 -10.59
CA TYR A 303 -9.80 -18.77 -10.83
C TYR A 303 -11.14 -19.36 -11.31
N GLY A 304 -12.13 -19.39 -10.44
CA GLY A 304 -13.38 -20.11 -10.66
C GLY A 304 -13.13 -21.60 -10.89
N SER A 305 -13.50 -22.11 -12.07
CA SER A 305 -13.23 -23.48 -12.49
C SER A 305 -11.86 -23.67 -13.17
N LEU A 306 -11.15 -22.58 -13.48
CA LEU A 306 -9.82 -22.68 -14.09
C LEU A 306 -8.81 -23.07 -13.02
N HIS A 307 -8.13 -24.20 -13.22
CA HIS A 307 -7.03 -24.64 -12.37
C HIS A 307 -5.79 -24.92 -13.21
N LEU A 308 -4.81 -24.05 -13.09
CA LEU A 308 -3.51 -24.14 -13.73
C LEU A 308 -2.49 -24.67 -12.74
N PHE A 309 -1.67 -25.62 -13.17
CA PHE A 309 -0.52 -26.08 -12.38
C PHE A 309 0.79 -25.76 -13.07
N ASP A 310 1.77 -25.37 -12.27
CA ASP A 310 3.07 -24.84 -12.71
C ASP A 310 2.97 -23.77 -13.82
N PRO A 311 2.05 -22.77 -13.73
CA PRO A 311 1.97 -21.75 -14.76
C PRO A 311 3.26 -20.91 -14.79
N ILE A 312 3.78 -20.69 -15.99
CA ILE A 312 4.90 -19.78 -16.27
C ILE A 312 4.45 -18.77 -17.31
N ILE A 313 4.62 -17.49 -17.02
CA ILE A 313 4.28 -16.37 -17.90
C ILE A 313 5.48 -15.44 -18.03
N ASN A 314 5.92 -15.22 -19.27
CA ASN A 314 6.89 -14.18 -19.61
C ASN A 314 6.28 -13.27 -20.67
N ALA A 315 6.18 -11.98 -20.37
CA ALA A 315 5.58 -10.98 -21.23
C ALA A 315 6.38 -9.67 -21.25
N GLU A 316 6.41 -9.04 -22.42
CA GLU A 316 6.97 -7.71 -22.62
C GLU A 316 5.86 -6.77 -23.09
N PHE A 317 5.88 -5.55 -22.58
CA PHE A 317 4.84 -4.55 -22.79
C PHE A 317 5.43 -3.34 -23.51
N SER A 318 4.69 -2.84 -24.49
CA SER A 318 5.01 -1.62 -25.23
C SER A 318 3.74 -0.82 -25.50
N PRO A 319 3.83 0.40 -26.07
CA PRO A 319 2.64 1.15 -26.45
C PRO A 319 1.75 0.40 -27.45
N GLN A 320 2.35 -0.47 -28.28
CA GLN A 320 1.65 -1.26 -29.30
C GLN A 320 0.88 -2.46 -28.72
N GLY A 321 1.22 -2.93 -27.51
CA GLY A 321 0.57 -4.07 -26.89
C GLY A 321 1.49 -4.95 -26.06
N VAL A 322 1.19 -6.24 -26.00
CA VAL A 322 1.90 -7.22 -25.17
C VAL A 322 2.49 -8.31 -26.05
N ALA A 323 3.81 -8.49 -26.00
CA ALA A 323 4.49 -9.65 -26.56
C ALA A 323 4.55 -10.75 -25.49
N LEU A 324 3.68 -11.76 -25.62
CA LEU A 324 3.71 -12.96 -24.80
C LEU A 324 4.84 -13.87 -25.29
N ARG A 325 5.99 -13.79 -24.62
CA ARG A 325 7.17 -14.59 -24.95
C ARG A 325 6.98 -16.06 -24.60
N GLN A 326 6.28 -16.32 -23.50
CA GLN A 326 6.02 -17.67 -23.04
C GLN A 326 4.77 -17.69 -22.16
N PHE A 327 3.88 -18.62 -22.45
CA PHE A 327 2.93 -19.18 -21.51
C PHE A 327 3.08 -20.69 -21.53
N THR A 328 3.25 -21.31 -20.37
CA THR A 328 3.17 -22.77 -20.22
C THR A 328 2.44 -23.12 -18.94
N SER A 329 1.59 -24.13 -18.98
CA SER A 329 0.95 -24.67 -17.77
C SER A 329 0.49 -26.10 -18.02
N ARG A 330 0.27 -26.83 -16.94
CA ARG A 330 -0.61 -28.00 -16.96
C ARG A 330 -2.05 -27.56 -16.71
N TRP A 331 -3.00 -28.12 -17.44
CA TRP A 331 -4.44 -27.83 -17.34
C TRP A 331 -5.23 -29.08 -17.77
N GLU A 332 -6.19 -29.50 -16.96
CA GLU A 332 -7.10 -30.64 -17.24
C GLU A 332 -6.34 -31.89 -17.69
N GLY A 333 -5.36 -32.33 -16.90
CA GLY A 333 -4.50 -33.50 -17.19
C GLY A 333 -3.45 -33.29 -18.29
N GLY A 334 -3.57 -32.24 -19.11
CA GLY A 334 -2.72 -31.97 -20.26
C GLY A 334 -1.71 -30.85 -20.05
N MET A 335 -0.92 -30.61 -21.11
CA MET A 335 0.01 -29.49 -21.24
C MET A 335 -0.53 -28.46 -22.23
N VAL A 336 -0.48 -27.19 -21.84
CA VAL A 336 -0.75 -26.05 -22.71
C VAL A 336 0.50 -25.20 -22.82
N ARG A 337 0.86 -24.80 -24.04
CA ARG A 337 1.89 -23.80 -24.28
C ARG A 337 1.48 -22.84 -25.38
N THR A 338 1.80 -21.57 -25.21
CA THR A 338 1.62 -20.58 -26.27
C THR A 338 2.62 -19.43 -26.18
N SER A 339 2.80 -18.76 -27.31
CA SER A 339 3.52 -17.50 -27.45
C SER A 339 2.81 -16.66 -28.50
N GLY A 340 2.89 -15.33 -28.42
CA GLY A 340 2.23 -14.48 -29.38
C GLY A 340 2.28 -13.01 -29.01
N ASN A 341 1.40 -12.24 -29.63
CA ASN A 341 1.29 -10.81 -29.43
C ASN A 341 -0.18 -10.42 -29.27
N TRP A 342 -0.51 -9.71 -28.21
CA TRP A 342 -1.75 -8.97 -28.11
C TRP A 342 -1.50 -7.55 -28.63
N LEU A 343 -2.16 -7.19 -29.71
CA LEU A 343 -2.12 -5.85 -30.29
C LEU A 343 -3.17 -4.99 -29.60
N ARG A 344 -2.72 -3.89 -29.01
CA ARG A 344 -3.59 -2.92 -28.35
C ARG A 344 -4.57 -2.30 -29.34
N ASP A 345 -4.06 -1.92 -30.51
CA ASP A 345 -4.90 -1.46 -31.61
C ASP A 345 -5.73 -2.64 -32.15
N GLY A 346 -7.03 -2.42 -32.28
CA GLY A 346 -7.98 -3.46 -32.68
C GLY A 346 -8.14 -4.63 -31.69
N LYS A 347 -7.45 -4.65 -30.54
CA LYS A 347 -7.57 -5.67 -29.48
C LYS A 347 -7.44 -7.10 -30.00
N THR A 348 -6.41 -7.34 -30.82
CA THR A 348 -6.21 -8.61 -31.52
C THR A 348 -5.14 -9.45 -30.85
N LEU A 349 -5.47 -10.68 -30.47
CA LEU A 349 -4.52 -11.67 -29.98
C LEU A 349 -4.05 -12.55 -31.14
N ILE A 350 -2.75 -12.50 -31.46
CA ILE A 350 -2.11 -13.31 -32.50
C ILE A 350 -1.16 -14.28 -31.82
N LEU A 351 -1.51 -15.56 -31.77
CA LEU A 351 -0.65 -16.60 -31.23
C LEU A 351 0.27 -17.13 -32.34
N ASP A 352 1.57 -16.93 -32.17
CA ASP A 352 2.60 -17.44 -33.09
C ASP A 352 2.70 -18.97 -33.03
N ASP A 353 2.40 -19.53 -31.87
CA ASP A 353 2.33 -20.95 -31.60
C ASP A 353 1.34 -21.20 -30.46
N ALA A 354 0.44 -22.16 -30.65
CA ALA A 354 -0.44 -22.68 -29.63
C ALA A 354 -0.41 -24.20 -29.68
N ALA A 355 -0.05 -24.84 -28.59
CA ALA A 355 0.00 -26.29 -28.50
C ALA A 355 -0.70 -26.81 -27.25
N ILE A 356 -1.53 -27.82 -27.46
CA ILE A 356 -2.29 -28.52 -26.43
C ILE A 356 -2.01 -30.02 -26.58
N ALA A 357 -1.60 -30.68 -25.50
CA ALA A 357 -1.26 -32.08 -25.54
C ALA A 357 -1.78 -32.83 -24.31
N GLY A 358 -2.47 -33.95 -24.53
CA GLY A 358 -2.97 -34.79 -23.45
C GLY A 358 -4.08 -34.16 -22.61
N LEU A 359 -4.82 -33.20 -23.16
CA LEU A 359 -5.95 -32.57 -22.48
C LEU A 359 -7.07 -33.59 -22.26
N GLU A 360 -7.65 -33.63 -21.06
CA GLU A 360 -8.84 -34.40 -20.72
C GLU A 360 -9.93 -33.45 -20.23
N TYR A 361 -10.72 -32.89 -21.15
CA TYR A 361 -11.65 -31.80 -20.83
C TYR A 361 -13.10 -32.22 -20.98
N THR A 362 -13.88 -32.05 -19.91
CA THR A 362 -15.34 -32.17 -19.94
C THR A 362 -15.94 -30.79 -20.16
N LEU A 363 -16.69 -30.63 -21.24
CA LEU A 363 -17.37 -29.39 -21.56
C LEU A 363 -18.42 -29.05 -20.48
N PRO A 364 -18.51 -27.78 -20.05
CA PRO A 364 -19.57 -27.37 -19.13
C PRO A 364 -20.93 -27.52 -19.81
N LYS A 365 -21.98 -27.80 -19.04
CA LYS A 365 -23.34 -28.03 -19.57
C LYS A 365 -23.85 -26.90 -20.47
N ASN A 366 -23.40 -25.67 -20.23
CA ASN A 366 -23.78 -24.48 -20.99
C ASN A 366 -22.74 -24.07 -22.06
N TRP A 367 -21.83 -24.96 -22.49
CA TRP A 367 -20.75 -24.60 -23.42
C TRP A 367 -21.26 -24.00 -24.74
N GLN A 368 -22.41 -24.46 -25.24
CA GLN A 368 -23.01 -23.92 -26.47
C GLN A 368 -23.43 -22.47 -26.29
N GLN A 369 -24.00 -22.12 -25.13
CA GLN A 369 -24.33 -20.74 -24.78
C GLN A 369 -23.07 -19.90 -24.66
N LEU A 370 -22.05 -20.40 -23.95
CA LEU A 370 -20.76 -19.72 -23.81
C LEU A 370 -20.09 -19.45 -25.17
N TRP A 371 -20.24 -20.36 -26.13
CA TRP A 371 -19.72 -20.18 -27.49
C TRP A 371 -20.46 -19.09 -28.27
N MET A 372 -21.73 -18.84 -27.94
CA MET A 372 -22.53 -17.76 -28.54
C MET A 372 -22.32 -16.40 -27.86
N GLU A 373 -21.72 -16.38 -26.68
CA GLU A 373 -21.41 -15.14 -25.95
C GLU A 373 -20.30 -14.34 -26.64
N THR A 374 -20.38 -13.02 -26.51
CA THR A 374 -19.32 -12.13 -27.00
C THR A 374 -18.09 -12.25 -26.14
N THR A 375 -16.91 -12.27 -26.75
CA THR A 375 -15.65 -12.30 -26.03
C THR A 375 -15.49 -11.06 -25.14
N PRO A 376 -14.68 -11.16 -24.05
CA PRO A 376 -14.44 -10.04 -23.16
C PRO A 376 -13.95 -8.79 -23.89
N GLY A 377 -14.20 -7.62 -23.32
CA GLY A 377 -13.88 -6.33 -23.95
C GLY A 377 -12.41 -6.09 -24.29
N TRP A 378 -11.47 -6.94 -23.82
CA TRP A 378 -10.04 -6.89 -24.15
C TRP A 378 -9.67 -7.72 -25.40
N LEU A 379 -10.56 -8.58 -25.90
CA LEU A 379 -10.33 -9.49 -27.02
C LEU A 379 -11.38 -9.26 -28.10
N ASN A 380 -10.98 -8.65 -29.22
CA ASN A 380 -11.84 -8.47 -30.39
C ASN A 380 -11.60 -9.52 -31.48
N SER A 381 -10.34 -9.95 -31.66
CA SER A 381 -9.98 -11.01 -32.61
C SER A 381 -8.90 -11.94 -32.06
N LEU A 382 -8.96 -13.22 -32.43
CA LEU A 382 -8.00 -14.26 -32.07
C LEU A 382 -7.54 -14.99 -33.34
N GLN A 383 -6.23 -14.95 -33.58
CA GLN A 383 -5.59 -15.59 -34.72
C GLN A 383 -4.50 -16.56 -34.24
N LEU A 384 -4.37 -17.69 -34.90
CA LEU A 384 -3.38 -18.74 -34.63
C LEU A 384 -2.52 -18.92 -35.89
N LYS A 385 -1.24 -18.56 -35.84
CA LYS A 385 -0.32 -18.84 -36.94
C LYS A 385 -0.01 -20.33 -37.05
N ARG A 386 0.19 -20.99 -35.90
CA ARG A 386 0.41 -22.43 -35.80
C ARG A 386 -0.34 -22.97 -34.60
N PHE A 387 -1.10 -24.03 -34.83
CA PHE A 387 -1.84 -24.75 -33.83
C PHE A 387 -1.50 -26.23 -33.90
N SER A 388 -1.24 -26.83 -32.74
CA SER A 388 -1.10 -28.28 -32.61
C SER A 388 -1.89 -28.80 -31.43
N ALA A 389 -2.68 -29.83 -31.69
CA ALA A 389 -3.41 -30.60 -30.71
C ALA A 389 -2.90 -32.04 -30.80
N SER A 390 -2.52 -32.66 -29.68
CA SER A 390 -2.16 -34.08 -29.69
C SER A 390 -2.77 -34.86 -28.53
N ARG A 391 -3.31 -36.04 -28.83
CA ARG A 391 -3.83 -37.01 -27.86
C ARG A 391 -4.81 -36.40 -26.85
N ASN A 392 -5.72 -35.55 -27.32
CA ASN A 392 -6.71 -34.92 -26.43
C ASN A 392 -7.99 -35.76 -26.34
N LEU A 393 -8.68 -35.62 -25.22
CA LEU A 393 -10.00 -36.15 -24.90
C LEU A 393 -10.92 -34.96 -24.62
N ILE A 394 -12.00 -34.84 -25.40
CA ILE A 394 -13.06 -33.86 -25.17
C ILE A 394 -14.36 -34.61 -24.96
N ILE A 395 -15.07 -34.29 -23.88
CA ILE A 395 -16.31 -34.96 -23.49
C ILE A 395 -17.42 -33.93 -23.43
N ASP A 396 -18.53 -34.21 -24.12
CA ASP A 396 -19.80 -33.53 -23.94
C ASP A 396 -20.74 -34.43 -23.13
N ILE A 397 -21.36 -33.83 -22.12
CA ILE A 397 -22.24 -34.49 -21.15
C ILE A 397 -23.69 -34.03 -21.29
N ASP A 398 -24.05 -33.39 -22.41
CA ASP A 398 -25.44 -33.11 -22.75
C ASP A 398 -26.26 -34.42 -22.71
N PRO A 399 -27.29 -34.53 -21.85
CA PRO A 399 -28.06 -35.74 -21.71
C PRO A 399 -28.85 -36.13 -22.98
N ASP A 400 -29.15 -35.16 -23.85
CA ASP A 400 -29.91 -35.41 -25.08
C ASP A 400 -29.03 -36.03 -26.17
N PHE A 401 -27.73 -35.73 -26.16
CA PHE A 401 -26.75 -36.26 -27.11
C PHE A 401 -25.31 -36.24 -26.56
N PRO A 402 -24.95 -37.18 -25.67
CA PRO A 402 -23.60 -37.23 -25.12
C PRO A 402 -22.61 -37.76 -26.15
N TRP A 403 -21.43 -37.16 -26.23
CA TRP A 403 -20.38 -37.59 -27.14
C TRP A 403 -18.98 -37.41 -26.54
N GLN A 404 -18.03 -38.20 -27.03
CA GLN A 404 -16.62 -38.04 -26.69
C GLN A 404 -15.75 -38.08 -27.94
N LEU A 405 -14.73 -37.23 -27.97
CA LEU A 405 -13.67 -37.24 -28.97
C LEU A 405 -12.38 -37.70 -28.29
N THR A 406 -11.95 -38.91 -28.60
CA THR A 406 -10.75 -39.53 -28.03
C THR A 406 -9.57 -39.41 -29.00
N ALA A 407 -8.35 -39.36 -28.46
CA ALA A 407 -7.11 -39.26 -29.23
C ALA A 407 -7.15 -38.18 -30.33
N LEU A 408 -7.72 -37.01 -30.00
CA LEU A 408 -7.88 -35.91 -30.92
C LEU A 408 -6.51 -35.28 -31.21
N ASP A 409 -6.00 -35.61 -32.41
CA ASP A 409 -4.81 -35.03 -33.02
C ASP A 409 -5.23 -34.04 -34.11
N GLY A 410 -4.59 -32.86 -34.14
CA GLY A 410 -4.89 -31.85 -35.13
C GLY A 410 -3.73 -30.89 -35.33
N TYR A 411 -3.52 -30.50 -36.58
CA TYR A 411 -2.62 -29.42 -36.95
C TYR A 411 -3.36 -28.38 -37.78
N GLY A 412 -3.10 -27.11 -37.50
CA GLY A 412 -3.64 -26.00 -38.27
C GLY A 412 -2.65 -24.85 -38.37
N ALA A 413 -2.72 -24.13 -39.48
CA ALA A 413 -1.94 -22.92 -39.70
C ALA A 413 -2.86 -21.79 -40.15
N ASN A 414 -2.56 -20.57 -39.71
CA ASN A 414 -3.30 -19.34 -40.05
C ASN A 414 -4.81 -19.43 -39.82
N LEU A 415 -5.21 -19.86 -38.62
CA LEU A 415 -6.62 -19.96 -38.21
C LEU A 415 -7.09 -18.66 -37.58
N THR A 416 -8.34 -18.26 -37.86
CA THR A 416 -9.03 -17.18 -37.15
C THR A 416 -10.16 -17.78 -36.34
N LEU A 417 -10.10 -17.65 -35.01
CA LEU A 417 -11.09 -18.22 -34.10
C LEU A 417 -12.12 -17.20 -33.62
N VAL A 418 -11.72 -15.93 -33.51
CA VAL A 418 -12.60 -14.85 -33.06
C VAL A 418 -12.47 -13.67 -34.02
N THR A 419 -13.61 -13.12 -34.41
CA THR A 419 -13.73 -11.91 -35.24
C THR A 419 -14.89 -11.06 -34.70
N ASP A 420 -14.68 -9.76 -34.56
CA ASP A 420 -15.69 -8.80 -34.07
C ASP A 420 -16.36 -9.24 -32.77
N HIS A 421 -15.55 -9.64 -31.79
CA HIS A 421 -15.96 -10.18 -30.51
C HIS A 421 -16.79 -11.47 -30.55
N LYS A 422 -16.90 -12.14 -31.70
CA LYS A 422 -17.68 -13.36 -31.85
C LYS A 422 -16.78 -14.54 -32.17
N TRP A 423 -17.01 -15.65 -31.48
CA TRP A 423 -16.44 -16.92 -31.87
C TRP A 423 -16.92 -17.26 -33.28
N GLY A 424 -15.98 -17.47 -34.19
CA GLY A 424 -16.28 -17.84 -35.56
C GLY A 424 -16.89 -19.24 -35.64
N ARG A 425 -17.68 -19.50 -36.69
CA ARG A 425 -17.65 -20.83 -37.31
C ARG A 425 -16.24 -20.95 -37.86
N LEU A 426 -15.52 -22.05 -37.58
CA LEU A 426 -14.17 -22.30 -38.12
C LEU A 426 -14.18 -22.07 -39.64
N GLU A 427 -13.77 -20.88 -40.09
CA GLU A 427 -13.61 -20.56 -41.51
C GLU A 427 -12.18 -20.92 -41.87
N TRP A 428 -12.05 -22.14 -42.40
CA TRP A 428 -10.80 -22.78 -42.76
C TRP A 428 -10.25 -22.18 -44.07
N LEU A 429 -9.12 -21.47 -44.00
CA LEU A 429 -8.44 -20.89 -45.16
C LEU A 429 -7.04 -21.51 -45.43
N GLY A 430 -6.75 -22.70 -44.89
CA GLY A 430 -5.45 -23.36 -45.07
C GLY A 430 -5.48 -24.89 -44.94
N GLU A 431 -4.36 -25.54 -45.32
CA GLU A 431 -4.16 -26.99 -45.16
C GLU A 431 -4.24 -27.38 -43.67
N SER A 432 -5.22 -28.22 -43.35
CA SER A 432 -5.38 -28.82 -42.02
C SER A 432 -5.50 -30.33 -42.18
N GLU A 433 -4.78 -31.06 -41.33
CA GLU A 433 -4.90 -32.52 -41.25
C GLU A 433 -5.41 -32.84 -39.85
N CYS A 434 -6.67 -33.28 -39.76
CA CYS A 434 -7.28 -33.79 -38.54
C CYS A 434 -7.31 -35.31 -38.64
N ARG A 435 -6.39 -35.99 -37.94
CA ARG A 435 -6.39 -37.45 -37.88
C ARG A 435 -7.22 -37.88 -36.68
N ARG A 436 -8.42 -38.39 -36.97
CA ARG A 436 -9.36 -38.92 -35.99
C ARG A 436 -9.22 -40.44 -35.92
N ARG A 437 -9.25 -41.03 -34.72
CA ARG A 437 -9.23 -42.50 -34.57
C ARG A 437 -10.61 -43.13 -34.37
N ASP A 438 -11.52 -42.54 -33.59
CA ASP A 438 -12.90 -43.07 -33.43
C ASP A 438 -13.87 -41.98 -32.95
N ILE A 439 -15.15 -42.04 -33.36
CA ILE A 439 -16.28 -41.39 -32.64
C ILE A 439 -17.06 -42.52 -31.99
N GLN A 440 -17.13 -42.53 -30.66
CA GLN A 440 -18.04 -43.40 -29.93
C GLN A 440 -19.19 -42.52 -29.42
N SER A 441 -20.40 -42.75 -29.93
CA SER A 441 -21.62 -42.33 -29.23
C SER A 441 -21.80 -43.27 -28.04
N CYS A 442 -21.97 -42.72 -26.84
CA CYS A 442 -22.36 -43.51 -25.67
C CYS A 442 -23.82 -43.93 -25.76
#